data_AF-A0A838QWV3-F1
#
_entry.id   AF-A0A838QWV3-F1
#
_cell.length_a   1.000
_cell.length_b   1.000
_cell.length_c   1.000
_cell.angle_alpha   90.00
_cell.angle_beta   90.00
_cell.angle_gamma   90.00
#
_symmetry.space_group_name_H-M   'P 1'
#
loop_
_entity.id
_entity.type
_entity.pdbx_description
1 polymer ?
#
loop_
_entity_poly.entity_id
_entity_poly.type
_entity_poly.pdbx_seq_one_letter_code
_entity_poly.pdbx_strand_id
1 'polypeptide(L)' 'HWHFLSDDRKIGGHVLDCQFSGATATYDECATVSIHLPESGSFREVDLSDVSAADVDKIERQRKTK' A
#
# COMPACT_ATOMS: atom_id res chain seq x y z
N HIS A 1 -2.47 0.56 -4.46
CA HIS A 1 -1.70 0.97 -3.28
C HIS A 1 -0.66 1.97 -3.72
N TRP A 2 -0.86 3.24 -3.40
CA TRP A 2 0.02 4.31 -3.86
C TRP A 2 0.60 5.05 -2.68
N HIS A 3 1.86 5.42 -2.80
CA HIS A 3 2.51 6.37 -1.89
C HIS A 3 2.80 7.66 -2.64
N PHE A 4 2.84 8.77 -1.91
CA PHE A 4 3.20 10.09 -2.40
C PHE A 4 4.53 10.52 -1.79
N LEU A 5 5.31 11.27 -2.57
CA LEU A 5 6.51 11.97 -2.14
C LEU A 5 6.54 13.34 -2.81
N SER A 6 6.70 14.41 -2.04
CA SER A 6 6.86 15.76 -2.56
C SER A 6 8.20 15.92 -3.27
N ASP A 7 8.27 16.87 -4.20
CA ASP A 7 9.47 17.15 -4.99
C ASP A 7 10.68 17.50 -4.09
N ASP A 8 10.44 18.28 -3.02
CA ASP A 8 11.45 18.63 -2.03
C ASP A 8 11.74 17.52 -0.99
N ARG A 9 11.05 16.38 -1.12
CA ARG A 9 11.16 15.18 -0.26
C ARG A 9 10.85 15.40 1.21
N LYS A 10 10.21 16.51 1.57
CA LYS A 10 9.86 16.80 2.98
C LYS A 10 8.52 16.20 3.39
N ILE A 11 7.67 15.89 2.43
CA ILE A 11 6.31 15.41 2.66
C ILE A 11 6.09 14.12 1.87
N GLY A 12 5.43 13.15 2.48
CA GLY A 12 5.06 11.91 1.80
C GLY A 12 4.12 11.08 2.65
N GLY A 13 3.79 9.89 2.15
CA GLY A 13 3.00 8.91 2.88
C GLY A 13 2.04 8.11 2.02
N HIS A 14 1.15 7.38 2.69
CA HIS A 14 0.11 6.57 2.05
C HIS A 14 -1.00 7.43 1.47
N VAL A 15 -1.39 7.16 0.22
CA VAL A 15 -2.42 7.94 -0.48
C VAL A 15 -3.80 7.38 -0.20
N LEU A 16 -4.64 8.18 0.45
CA LEU A 16 -6.06 7.87 0.71
C LEU A 16 -7.01 8.50 -0.31
N ASP A 17 -6.63 9.66 -0.84
CA ASP A 17 -7.33 10.39 -1.89
C ASP A 17 -6.37 11.34 -2.60
N CYS A 18 -6.58 11.60 -3.88
CA CYS A 18 -5.82 12.60 -4.62
C CYS A 18 -6.61 13.19 -5.80
N GLN A 19 -6.36 14.46 -6.09
CA GLN A 19 -6.83 15.12 -7.30
C GLN A 19 -5.67 15.92 -7.91
N PHE A 20 -5.60 15.95 -9.24
CA PHE A 20 -4.61 16.69 -10.01
C PHE A 20 -5.29 17.44 -11.15
N SER A 21 -4.77 18.63 -11.50
CA SER A 21 -5.22 19.40 -12.66
C SER A 21 -4.61 18.88 -13.97
N GLY A 22 -3.38 18.35 -13.91
CA GLY A 22 -2.69 17.69 -15.01
C GLY A 22 -1.52 16.85 -14.46
N ALA A 23 -1.35 15.64 -14.99
CA ALA A 23 -0.31 14.72 -14.56
C ALA A 23 0.14 13.85 -15.75
N THR A 24 1.39 13.37 -15.69
CA THR A 24 1.88 12.34 -16.61
C THR A 24 1.87 11.00 -15.87
N ALA A 25 1.21 10.00 -16.44
CA ALA A 25 1.23 8.64 -15.93
C ALA A 25 2.26 7.82 -16.71
N THR A 26 3.06 7.05 -15.99
CA THR A 26 3.97 6.03 -16.56
C THR A 26 3.72 4.72 -15.81
N TYR A 27 3.82 3.60 -16.50
CA TYR A 27 3.65 2.27 -15.92
C TYR A 27 4.57 1.27 -16.61
N ASP A 28 4.79 0.15 -15.96
CA ASP A 28 5.51 -1.01 -16.48
C ASP A 28 4.64 -2.25 -16.32
N GLU A 29 4.76 -3.22 -17.23
CA GLU A 29 4.00 -4.46 -17.17
C GLU A 29 4.74 -5.50 -16.32
N CYS A 30 4.20 -5.80 -15.14
CA CYS A 30 4.78 -6.80 -14.24
C CYS A 30 4.19 -8.19 -14.52
N ALA A 31 4.89 -9.00 -15.32
CA ALA A 31 4.45 -10.35 -15.70
C ALA A 31 4.72 -11.42 -14.63
N THR A 32 5.52 -11.12 -13.60
CA THR A 32 5.90 -12.10 -12.56
C THR A 32 6.01 -11.43 -11.20
N VAL A 33 5.48 -12.09 -10.18
CA VAL A 33 5.58 -11.67 -8.78
C VAL A 33 6.39 -12.70 -8.01
N SER A 34 7.44 -12.25 -7.31
CA SER A 34 8.22 -13.06 -6.38
C SER A 34 7.95 -12.60 -4.95
N ILE A 35 7.58 -13.52 -4.07
CA ILE A 35 7.27 -13.24 -2.67
C ILE A 35 8.34 -13.89 -1.80
N HIS A 36 9.08 -13.08 -1.06
CA HIS A 36 10.08 -13.54 -0.09
C HIS A 36 9.48 -13.45 1.31
N LEU A 37 9.40 -14.59 1.98
CA LEU A 37 8.86 -14.65 3.34
C LEU A 37 9.97 -14.31 4.35
N PRO A 38 9.71 -13.43 5.33
CA PRO A 38 10.65 -13.18 6.42
C PRO A 38 10.98 -14.47 7.20
N GLU A 39 12.25 -14.68 7.53
CA GLU A 39 12.66 -15.86 8.30
C GLU A 39 12.47 -15.71 9.82
N SER A 40 12.00 -14.53 10.27
CA SER A 40 11.83 -14.21 11.68
C SER A 40 10.83 -15.13 12.37
N GLY A 41 11.06 -15.43 13.65
CA GLY A 41 10.13 -16.23 14.47
C GLY A 41 8.71 -15.66 14.46
N SER A 42 8.58 -14.33 14.53
CA SER A 42 7.29 -13.64 14.48
C SER A 42 6.48 -13.91 13.21
N PHE A 43 7.12 -14.12 12.06
CA PHE A 43 6.41 -14.43 10.82
C PHE A 43 6.07 -15.92 10.69
N ARG A 44 6.80 -16.80 11.39
CA ARG A 44 6.51 -18.25 11.40
C ARG A 44 5.33 -18.60 12.30
N GLU A 45 5.11 -17.81 13.34
CA GLU A 45 4.10 -18.05 14.39
C GLU A 45 2.79 -17.32 14.12
N VAL A 46 2.74 -16.39 13.17
CA VAL A 46 1.53 -15.63 12.86
C VAL A 46 0.51 -16.52 12.15
N ASP A 47 -0.72 -16.55 12.67
CA ASP A 47 -1.84 -17.16 11.97
C ASP A 47 -2.46 -16.14 11.01
N LEU A 48 -2.50 -16.48 9.72
CA LEU A 48 -3.05 -15.65 8.66
C LEU A 48 -4.38 -16.19 8.11
N SER A 49 -4.93 -17.28 8.66
CA SER A 49 -6.16 -17.90 8.15
C SER A 49 -7.37 -16.98 8.20
N ASP A 50 -7.39 -16.08 9.18
CA ASP A 50 -8.52 -15.20 9.48
C ASP A 50 -8.36 -13.79 8.87
N VAL A 51 -7.31 -13.56 8.07
CA VAL A 51 -7.11 -12.28 7.37
C VAL A 51 -8.09 -12.20 6.19
N SER A 52 -9.08 -11.31 6.32
CA SER A 52 -10.06 -11.09 5.25
C SER A 52 -9.69 -9.95 4.32
N ALA A 53 -10.15 -10.01 3.07
CA ALA A 53 -10.04 -8.89 2.14
C ALA A 53 -10.71 -7.61 2.65
N ALA A 54 -11.76 -7.74 3.47
CA ALA A 54 -12.45 -6.61 4.08
C ALA A 54 -11.59 -5.90 5.14
N ASP A 55 -10.80 -6.66 5.93
CA ASP A 55 -9.87 -6.09 6.89
C ASP A 55 -8.74 -5.34 6.20
N VAL A 56 -8.21 -5.92 5.11
CA VAL A 56 -7.20 -5.26 4.27
C VAL A 56 -7.76 -3.97 3.67
N ASP A 57 -8.95 -4.01 3.06
CA ASP A 57 -9.57 -2.84 2.45
C ASP A 57 -9.84 -1.73 3.48
N LYS A 58 -10.32 -2.11 4.66
CA LYS A 58 -10.54 -1.18 5.77
C LYS A 58 -9.26 -0.46 6.16
N ILE A 59 -8.12 -1.15 6.24
CA ILE A 59 -6.83 -0.55 6.63
C ILE A 59 -6.27 0.31 5.51
N GLU A 60 -6.28 -0.20 4.28
CA GLU A 60 -5.66 0.45 3.11
C GLU A 60 -6.46 1.65 2.59
N ARG A 61 -7.78 1.69 2.82
CA ARG A 61 -8.66 2.74 2.28
C ARG A 61 -9.36 3.59 3.33
N GLN A 62 -9.08 3.40 4.63
CA GLN A 62 -9.80 4.13 5.67
C GLN A 62 -9.66 5.64 5.51
N ARG A 63 -10.77 6.31 5.22
CA ARG A 63 -10.91 7.76 5.39
C ARG A 63 -11.56 7.99 6.75
N LYS A 64 -10.87 8.66 7.67
CA LYS A 64 -11.51 9.12 8.91
C LYS A 64 -12.48 10.24 8.55
N THR A 65 -13.79 9.97 8.59
CA THR A 65 -14.81 11.01 8.57
C THR A 65 -14.65 11.85 9.84
N LYS A 66 -14.55 13.17 9.68
CA LYS A 66 -14.40 14.13 10.76
C LYS A 66 -15.75 14.46 11.38
#